data_AF-A0A1V2IGC1-F1
#
_entry.id   AF-A0A1V2IGC1-F1
#
_cell.length_a   1.000
_cell.length_b   1.000
_cell.length_c   1.000
_cell.angle_alpha   90.00
_cell.angle_beta   90.00
_cell.angle_gamma   90.00
#
_symmetry.space_group_name_H-M   'P 1'
#
loop_
_entity.id
_entity.type
_entity.pdbx_description
1 polymer ?
#
loop_
_entity_poly.entity_id
_entity_poly.type
_entity_poly.pdbx_seq_one_letter_code
_entity_poly.pdbx_strand_id
1 'polypeptide(L)'
;MAMRERPQPPAVGSGRFPVAVVVDGWNVRSQISRAFGQARHVTYPGLVGGLRVYGLQVVSADLALGIDPADGPPSVKPGSRLEKALADNSEFARRWERTPGATVLPGRLRMSDSGTDLEEKLVDVLCAVQICRLATQIRRGDANAGGIVVLSRDMDLIPAYQFAHELGVPIWAAARETVHRRRDDHGWLLLDDVALATIAGFRDRSVLDRRAQVASWLPRPDLALKDVTARRMVISNADPANRQLGLFSQVGGLPAAAPTTAVPHPARPGKLVDLFPVGAFVKDQGAFPVLSMDRHPRRAPEIAVGTVECWLDQTRRQVRSCGATYLLHVPAGSAPPGDRVLILATTDGRMRYIGPAEDGPERTSQHQSRVLIARITDARRRLSAHDYRRVRAAIGRQMVYATGLLEQSGQPALVAHEEPGLLSGDRLPTVIVENRDDSPDVRPLVMQLGSRLPRAIL
;
A
#
# COMPACT_ATOMS: atom_id res chain seq x y z
N MET A 1 -22.73 41.01 11.07
CA MET A 1 -21.36 40.66 10.65
C MET A 1 -21.42 40.05 9.27
N ALA A 2 -20.97 40.79 8.25
CA ALA A 2 -20.95 40.32 6.88
C ALA A 2 -19.83 39.29 6.69
N MET A 3 -20.16 38.13 6.11
CA MET A 3 -19.17 37.17 5.60
C MET A 3 -18.30 37.88 4.57
N ARG A 4 -17.04 38.19 4.93
CA ARG A 4 -16.04 38.64 3.95
C ARG A 4 -15.79 37.48 2.99
N GLU A 5 -16.09 37.70 1.72
CA GLU A 5 -15.64 36.86 0.62
C GLU A 5 -14.12 36.67 0.73
N ARG A 6 -13.69 35.41 0.71
CA ARG A 6 -12.28 35.04 0.83
C ARG A 6 -11.52 35.54 -0.42
N PRO A 7 -10.34 36.17 -0.27
CA PRO A 7 -9.54 36.57 -1.41
C PRO A 7 -9.15 35.33 -2.22
N GLN A 8 -9.46 35.33 -3.52
CA GLN A 8 -9.02 34.30 -4.44
C GLN A 8 -7.55 34.55 -4.83
N PRO A 9 -6.66 33.54 -4.72
CA PRO A 9 -5.29 33.63 -5.20
C PRO A 9 -5.23 33.62 -6.74
N PRO A 10 -4.15 34.14 -7.35
CA PRO A 10 -4.03 34.31 -8.79
C PRO A 10 -3.97 32.97 -9.55
N ALA A 11 -4.54 32.98 -10.75
CA ALA A 11 -4.58 31.85 -11.70
C ALA A 11 -3.18 31.51 -12.24
N VAL A 12 -2.81 30.23 -12.23
CA VAL A 12 -1.63 29.70 -12.93
C VAL A 12 -2.04 28.39 -13.63
N GLY A 13 -1.91 28.40 -14.96
CA GLY A 13 -2.45 27.37 -15.85
C GLY A 13 -2.00 25.94 -15.59
N SER A 14 -2.95 25.00 -15.73
CA SER A 14 -2.75 23.54 -15.76
C SER A 14 -2.05 22.90 -14.55
N GLY A 15 -2.03 23.58 -13.40
CA GLY A 15 -1.15 23.28 -12.26
C GLY A 15 -1.50 22.02 -11.46
N ARG A 16 -0.46 21.26 -11.11
CA ARG A 16 -0.53 20.26 -10.02
C ARG A 16 -0.56 20.98 -8.68
N PHE A 17 -1.18 20.36 -7.68
CA PHE A 17 -1.27 20.97 -6.36
C PHE A 17 0.04 20.80 -5.58
N PRO A 18 0.72 21.89 -5.17
CA PRO A 18 2.01 21.80 -4.48
C PRO A 18 1.83 21.26 -3.06
N VAL A 19 2.61 20.25 -2.68
CA VAL A 19 2.54 19.60 -1.36
C VAL A 19 3.91 19.45 -0.72
N ALA A 20 3.96 19.67 0.59
CA ALA A 20 5.05 19.21 1.44
C ALA A 20 4.76 17.77 1.87
N VAL A 21 5.78 16.92 1.89
CA VAL A 21 5.64 15.51 2.21
C VAL A 21 6.36 15.20 3.53
N VAL A 22 5.67 14.57 4.47
CA VAL A 22 6.29 14.00 5.68
C VAL A 22 6.29 12.50 5.56
N VAL A 23 7.46 11.87 5.66
CA VAL A 23 7.63 10.43 5.50
C VAL A 23 8.02 9.82 6.84
N ASP A 24 7.21 8.88 7.31
CA ASP A 24 7.56 7.97 8.39
C ASP A 24 8.31 6.76 7.78
N GLY A 25 9.64 6.78 7.88
CA GLY A 25 10.53 5.91 7.11
C GLY A 25 10.28 4.42 7.34
N TRP A 26 10.13 3.99 8.61
CA TRP A 26 9.95 2.58 8.94
C TRP A 26 8.53 2.11 8.68
N ASN A 27 7.53 2.97 8.94
CA ASN A 27 6.15 2.66 8.64
C ASN A 27 5.96 2.41 7.13
N VAL A 28 6.48 3.28 6.28
CA VAL A 28 6.39 3.10 4.82
C VAL A 28 7.21 1.90 4.36
N ARG A 29 8.40 1.69 4.91
CA ARG A 29 9.20 0.48 4.62
C ARG A 29 8.44 -0.80 4.95
N SER A 30 7.70 -0.82 6.06
CA SER A 30 6.82 -1.93 6.46
C SER A 30 5.65 -2.09 5.50
N GLN A 31 5.01 -0.99 5.07
CA GLN A 31 3.94 -1.02 4.06
C GLN A 31 4.45 -1.60 2.73
N ILE A 32 5.62 -1.20 2.26
CA ILE A 32 6.26 -1.73 1.03
C ILE A 32 6.54 -3.23 1.19
N SER A 33 7.06 -3.65 2.34
CA SER A 33 7.28 -5.08 2.64
C SER A 33 5.99 -5.89 2.60
N ARG A 34 4.90 -5.36 3.17
CA ARG A 34 3.57 -5.99 3.14
C ARG A 34 2.95 -6.01 1.75
N ALA A 35 3.29 -5.05 0.88
CA ALA A 35 2.80 -5.00 -0.49
C ALA A 35 3.53 -5.97 -1.41
N PHE A 36 4.86 -6.07 -1.31
CA PHE A 36 5.71 -6.72 -2.31
C PHE A 36 6.64 -7.83 -1.77
N GLY A 37 6.56 -8.14 -0.48
CA GLY A 37 7.40 -9.15 0.16
C GLY A 37 8.86 -8.73 0.37
N GLN A 38 9.19 -7.48 0.05
CA GLN A 38 10.54 -6.94 0.14
C GLN A 38 10.50 -5.53 0.69
N ALA A 39 11.06 -5.34 1.87
CA ALA A 39 11.25 -4.02 2.45
C ALA A 39 12.20 -3.18 1.59
N ARG A 40 11.84 -1.92 1.33
CA ARG A 40 12.71 -0.90 0.72
C ARG A 40 12.48 0.45 1.37
N HIS A 41 13.51 1.27 1.35
CA HIS A 41 13.35 2.69 1.64
C HIS A 41 12.66 3.39 0.48
N VAL A 42 11.91 4.44 0.79
CA VAL A 42 11.39 5.35 -0.23
C VAL A 42 12.54 6.05 -0.96
N THR A 43 12.27 6.58 -2.15
CA THR A 43 13.22 7.44 -2.85
C THR A 43 12.55 8.78 -3.16
N TYR A 44 13.30 9.88 -3.09
CA TYR A 44 12.74 11.19 -3.42
C TYR A 44 12.19 11.26 -4.86
N PRO A 45 12.92 10.79 -5.90
CA PRO A 45 12.35 10.71 -7.26
C PRO A 45 11.11 9.83 -7.33
N GLY A 46 11.08 8.75 -6.54
CA GLY A 46 9.92 7.88 -6.40
C GLY A 46 8.72 8.58 -5.78
N LEU A 47 8.89 9.39 -4.74
CA LEU A 47 7.83 10.21 -4.15
C LEU A 47 7.25 11.18 -5.18
N VAL A 48 8.13 11.90 -5.89
CA VAL A 48 7.73 12.83 -6.95
C VAL A 48 6.95 12.12 -8.06
N GLY A 49 7.43 10.94 -8.49
CA GLY A 49 6.78 10.15 -9.54
C GLY A 49 5.47 9.50 -9.10
N GLY A 50 5.43 8.97 -7.88
CA GLY A 50 4.27 8.27 -7.33
C GLY A 50 3.14 9.20 -6.93
N LEU A 51 3.41 10.36 -6.34
CA LEU A 51 2.36 11.33 -5.97
C LEU A 51 1.83 12.13 -7.15
N ARG A 52 2.61 12.20 -8.24
CA ARG A 52 2.22 12.85 -9.49
C ARG A 52 0.94 12.28 -10.11
N VAL A 53 0.70 10.97 -9.99
CA VAL A 53 -0.51 10.34 -10.57
C VAL A 53 -1.78 10.80 -9.87
N TYR A 54 -1.66 11.30 -8.64
CA TYR A 54 -2.75 11.90 -7.86
C TYR A 54 -2.86 13.42 -8.07
N GLY A 55 -2.15 13.98 -9.07
CA GLY A 55 -2.20 15.41 -9.37
C GLY A 55 -1.44 16.29 -8.38
N LEU A 56 -0.57 15.70 -7.58
CA LEU A 56 0.22 16.40 -6.56
C LEU A 56 1.64 16.69 -7.08
N GLN A 57 2.19 17.82 -6.66
CA GLN A 57 3.57 18.23 -6.92
C GLN A 57 4.32 18.30 -5.60
N VAL A 58 5.28 17.40 -5.40
CA VAL A 58 6.15 17.44 -4.21
C VAL A 58 7.08 18.64 -4.32
N VAL A 59 6.99 19.58 -3.38
CA VAL A 59 7.89 20.75 -3.30
C VAL A 59 8.96 20.59 -2.22
N SER A 60 8.67 19.82 -1.17
CA SER A 60 9.62 19.41 -0.14
C SER A 60 9.26 18.03 0.40
N ALA A 61 10.24 17.31 0.92
CA ALA A 61 10.02 16.03 1.59
C ALA A 61 10.91 15.87 2.83
N ASP A 62 10.28 15.78 4.00
CA ASP A 62 10.92 15.55 5.28
C ASP A 62 10.79 14.07 5.68
N LEU A 63 11.92 13.37 5.83
CA LEU A 63 11.98 11.95 6.15
C LEU A 63 12.38 11.74 7.60
N ALA A 64 11.47 11.20 8.41
CA ALA A 64 11.82 10.72 9.74
C ALA A 64 12.41 9.30 9.66
N LEU A 65 13.59 9.11 10.25
CA LEU A 65 14.32 7.84 10.23
C LEU A 65 15.22 7.70 11.46
N GLY A 66 15.25 6.51 12.07
CA GLY A 66 16.16 6.18 13.16
C GLY A 66 17.62 6.12 12.71
N ILE A 67 18.37 7.21 12.82
CA ILE A 67 19.79 7.28 12.43
C ILE A 67 20.76 7.37 13.61
N ASP A 68 20.24 7.75 14.78
CA ASP A 68 21.01 7.85 16.02
C ASP A 68 20.71 6.66 16.94
N PRO A 69 21.67 6.20 17.76
CA PRO A 69 21.37 5.19 18.77
C PRO A 69 20.46 5.77 19.87
N ALA A 70 19.50 4.97 20.34
CA ALA A 70 18.80 5.21 21.60
C ALA A 70 19.33 4.27 22.69
N ASP A 71 19.22 4.71 23.94
CA ASP A 71 19.52 3.85 25.08
C ASP A 71 18.59 2.62 25.06
N GLY A 72 19.21 1.45 25.03
CA GLY A 72 18.52 0.18 25.20
C GLY A 72 18.32 -0.15 26.68
N PRO A 73 17.51 -1.17 27.00
CA PRO A 73 17.50 -1.73 28.35
C PRO A 73 18.92 -2.15 28.76
N PRO A 74 19.34 -1.96 30.02
CA PRO A 74 20.66 -2.40 30.49
C PRO A 74 20.96 -3.88 30.25
N SER A 75 19.91 -4.70 30.13
CA SER A 75 19.97 -6.15 29.87
C SER A 75 20.22 -6.53 28.42
N VAL A 76 20.13 -5.60 27.46
CA VAL A 76 20.27 -5.86 26.02
C VAL A 76 21.52 -5.16 25.49
N LYS A 77 22.54 -5.94 25.15
CA LYS A 77 23.75 -5.40 24.53
C LYS A 77 23.48 -5.01 23.08
N PRO A 78 23.91 -3.81 22.63
CA PRO A 78 23.92 -3.47 21.21
C PRO A 78 24.67 -4.56 20.43
N GLY A 79 23.99 -5.16 19.46
CA GLY A 79 24.56 -6.20 18.60
C GLY A 79 24.86 -5.67 17.21
N SER A 80 25.61 -6.47 16.43
CA SER A 80 25.97 -6.17 15.03
C SER A 80 24.76 -5.86 14.12
N ARG A 81 23.57 -6.36 14.48
CA ARG A 81 22.32 -6.03 13.78
C ARG A 81 21.91 -4.56 13.93
N LEU A 82 22.01 -4.00 15.14
CA LEU A 82 21.69 -2.59 15.40
C LEU A 82 22.73 -1.69 14.71
N GLU A 83 24.02 -2.02 14.85
CA GLU A 83 25.11 -1.28 14.19
C GLU A 83 24.96 -1.26 12.68
N LYS A 84 24.65 -2.40 12.06
CA LYS A 84 24.40 -2.49 10.62
C LYS A 84 23.19 -1.65 10.22
N ALA A 85 22.08 -1.73 10.95
CA ALA A 85 20.89 -0.96 10.65
C ALA A 85 21.11 0.55 10.77
N LEU A 86 21.85 1.00 11.80
CA LEU A 86 22.27 2.39 11.96
C LEU A 86 23.14 2.83 10.78
N ALA A 87 24.16 2.05 10.41
CA ALA A 87 25.03 2.37 9.29
C ALA A 87 24.26 2.49 7.96
N ASP A 88 23.36 1.53 7.68
CA ASP A 88 22.50 1.52 6.49
C ASP A 88 21.58 2.76 6.48
N ASN A 89 20.97 3.09 7.63
CA ASN A 89 20.09 4.25 7.79
C ASN A 89 20.85 5.57 7.64
N SER A 90 22.02 5.72 8.24
CA SER A 90 22.85 6.93 8.10
C SER A 90 23.33 7.13 6.67
N GLU A 91 23.71 6.06 5.96
CA GLU A 91 24.08 6.17 4.54
C GLU A 91 22.89 6.61 3.69
N PHE A 92 21.71 6.03 3.94
CA PHE A 92 20.49 6.42 3.24
C PHE A 92 20.10 7.88 3.52
N ALA A 93 20.16 8.31 4.78
CA ALA A 93 19.90 9.70 5.19
C ALA A 93 20.83 10.69 4.46
N ARG A 94 22.15 10.42 4.40
CA ARG A 94 23.09 11.25 3.65
C ARG A 94 22.76 11.36 2.16
N ARG A 95 22.25 10.27 1.54
CA ARG A 95 21.81 10.32 0.14
C ARG A 95 20.53 11.14 -0.02
N TRP A 96 19.62 11.07 0.95
CA TRP A 96 18.40 11.85 0.98
C TRP A 96 18.69 13.35 1.00
N GLU A 97 19.51 13.81 1.95
CA GLU A 97 19.84 15.23 2.15
C GLU A 97 20.62 15.88 0.99
N ARG A 98 21.26 15.07 0.13
CA ARG A 98 21.86 15.57 -1.12
C ARG A 98 20.82 16.00 -2.17
N THR A 99 19.56 15.64 -1.97
CA THR A 99 18.48 15.98 -2.90
C THR A 99 17.90 17.35 -2.52
N PRO A 100 17.85 18.32 -3.45
CA PRO A 100 17.22 19.61 -3.18
C PRO A 100 15.77 19.46 -2.71
N GLY A 101 15.42 20.14 -1.62
CA GLY A 101 14.08 20.08 -1.01
C GLY A 101 13.83 18.81 -0.18
N ALA A 102 14.84 17.98 0.07
CA ALA A 102 14.75 16.81 0.92
C ALA A 102 15.47 17.05 2.26
N THR A 103 14.78 16.78 3.37
CA THR A 103 15.33 16.92 4.74
C THR A 103 15.21 15.60 5.48
N VAL A 104 16.14 15.31 6.38
CA VAL A 104 16.01 14.20 7.33
C VAL A 104 15.61 14.74 8.70
N LEU A 105 14.66 14.08 9.35
CA LEU A 105 14.29 14.28 10.74
C LEU A 105 14.95 13.15 11.55
N PRO A 106 16.04 13.42 12.28
CA PRO A 106 16.85 12.38 12.91
C PRO A 106 16.14 11.75 14.10
N GLY A 107 15.58 10.56 13.89
CA GLY A 107 15.04 9.72 14.94
C GLY A 107 16.12 8.85 15.58
N ARG A 108 15.72 8.08 16.58
CA ARG A 108 16.61 7.12 17.25
C ARG A 108 16.22 5.68 16.96
N LEU A 109 17.19 4.77 16.98
CA LEU A 109 17.00 3.34 16.78
C LEU A 109 17.60 2.58 17.98
N ARG A 110 16.85 1.60 18.49
CA ARG A 110 17.32 0.69 19.54
C ARG A 110 16.91 -0.75 19.24
N MET A 111 17.49 -1.69 19.98
CA MET A 111 16.92 -3.03 20.10
C MET A 111 15.69 -2.98 21.02
N SER A 112 14.67 -3.78 20.71
CA SER A 112 13.52 -4.00 21.57
C SER A 112 13.94 -4.59 22.92
N ASP A 113 13.03 -4.56 23.88
CA ASP A 113 13.30 -5.10 25.23
C ASP A 113 13.55 -6.62 25.21
N SER A 114 13.01 -7.32 24.21
CA SER A 114 13.29 -8.73 23.92
C SER A 114 14.64 -9.00 23.25
N GLY A 115 15.31 -7.96 22.74
CA GLY A 115 16.54 -8.08 21.95
C GLY A 115 16.34 -8.73 20.57
N THR A 116 15.09 -8.95 20.13
CA THR A 116 14.79 -9.64 18.87
C THR A 116 14.53 -8.67 17.72
N ASP A 117 14.04 -7.48 18.00
CA ASP A 117 13.53 -6.56 17.00
C ASP A 117 14.20 -5.18 17.13
N LEU A 118 14.09 -4.39 16.07
CA LEU A 118 14.53 -3.01 16.05
C LEU A 118 13.31 -2.13 16.30
N GLU A 119 13.47 -1.14 17.17
CA GLU A 119 12.46 -0.13 17.48
C GLU A 119 12.98 1.25 17.14
N GLU A 120 12.20 1.99 16.36
CA GLU A 120 12.40 3.42 16.20
C GLU A 120 11.79 4.17 17.38
N LYS A 121 12.44 5.25 17.80
CA LYS A 121 11.99 6.17 18.83
C LYS A 121 12.05 7.59 18.30
N LEU A 122 11.15 8.43 18.81
CA LEU A 122 10.97 9.84 18.44
C LEU A 122 10.45 10.08 17.02
N VAL A 123 10.41 9.08 16.14
CA VAL A 123 9.95 9.24 14.74
C VAL A 123 8.53 9.80 14.68
N ASP A 124 7.58 9.25 15.44
CA ASP A 124 6.20 9.73 15.45
C ASP A 124 6.09 11.17 15.95
N VAL A 125 6.85 11.51 16.99
CA VAL A 125 6.91 12.86 17.56
C VAL A 125 7.50 13.84 16.56
N LEU A 126 8.57 13.47 15.87
CA LEU A 126 9.22 14.29 14.84
C LEU A 126 8.28 14.52 13.65
N CYS A 127 7.58 13.48 13.20
CA CYS A 127 6.55 13.60 12.18
C CYS A 127 5.44 14.57 12.62
N ALA A 128 4.87 14.40 13.82
CA ALA A 128 3.82 15.26 14.35
C ALA A 128 4.26 16.74 14.45
N VAL A 129 5.46 16.99 14.99
CA VAL A 129 6.02 18.34 15.09
C VAL A 129 6.21 18.96 13.71
N GLN A 130 6.75 18.21 12.76
CA GLN A 130 6.97 18.71 11.39
C GLN A 130 5.65 19.00 10.67
N ILE A 131 4.62 18.17 10.85
CA ILE A 131 3.27 18.44 10.33
C ILE A 131 2.75 19.78 10.86
N CYS A 132 2.80 20.00 12.16
CA CYS A 132 2.36 21.26 12.78
C CYS A 132 3.15 22.47 12.28
N ARG A 133 4.48 22.32 12.11
CA ARG A 133 5.36 23.35 11.56
C ARG A 133 4.97 23.71 10.14
N LEU A 134 4.83 22.71 9.27
CA LEU A 134 4.42 22.90 7.88
C LEU A 134 3.04 23.54 7.79
N ALA A 135 2.07 23.11 8.59
CA ALA A 135 0.73 23.69 8.59
C ALA A 135 0.77 25.18 8.97
N THR A 136 1.58 25.54 9.97
CA THR A 136 1.78 26.94 10.36
C THR A 136 2.42 27.76 9.23
N GLN A 137 3.46 27.23 8.59
CA GLN A 137 4.16 27.91 7.49
C GLN A 137 3.26 28.09 6.26
N ILE A 138 2.50 27.07 5.87
CA ILE A 138 1.52 27.14 4.78
C ILE A 138 0.44 28.18 5.10
N ARG A 139 -0.10 28.16 6.33
CA ARG A 139 -1.14 29.10 6.75
C ARG A 139 -0.66 30.56 6.74
N ARG A 140 0.60 30.81 7.05
CA ARG A 140 1.23 32.15 7.04
C ARG A 140 1.67 32.60 5.64
N GLY A 141 1.73 31.70 4.66
CA GLY A 141 2.25 31.98 3.32
C GLY A 141 3.78 31.90 3.24
N ASP A 142 4.45 31.34 4.25
CA ASP A 142 5.90 31.21 4.32
C ASP A 142 6.44 29.96 3.58
N ALA A 143 5.55 29.07 3.14
CA ALA A 143 5.88 27.84 2.43
C ALA A 143 5.36 27.85 0.98
N ASN A 144 6.14 27.25 0.08
CA ASN A 144 5.74 27.02 -1.32
C ASN A 144 4.69 25.90 -1.49
N ALA A 145 4.30 25.24 -0.40
CA ALA A 145 3.30 24.17 -0.40
C ALA A 145 1.89 24.74 -0.14
N GLY A 146 0.89 24.15 -0.77
CA GLY A 146 -0.53 24.42 -0.51
C GLY A 146 -1.17 23.44 0.46
N GLY A 147 -0.53 22.29 0.72
CA GLY A 147 -1.00 21.27 1.65
C GLY A 147 0.07 20.24 2.00
N ILE A 148 -0.32 19.24 2.78
CA ILE A 148 0.60 18.27 3.40
C ILE A 148 0.17 16.84 3.02
N VAL A 149 1.12 16.02 2.59
CA VAL A 149 0.94 14.57 2.46
C VAL A 149 1.82 13.88 3.50
N VAL A 150 1.23 13.01 4.31
CA VAL A 150 1.93 12.25 5.34
C VAL A 150 1.94 10.80 4.93
N LEU A 151 3.09 10.28 4.50
CA LEU A 151 3.23 8.86 4.22
C LEU A 151 3.42 8.11 5.54
N SER A 152 2.31 7.78 6.17
CA SER A 152 2.25 6.89 7.33
C SER A 152 0.84 6.34 7.47
N ARG A 153 0.74 5.17 8.11
CA ARG A 153 -0.53 4.61 8.59
C ARG A 153 -0.68 4.76 10.11
N ASP A 154 0.22 5.49 10.77
CA ASP A 154 0.20 5.61 12.22
C ASP A 154 -0.93 6.54 12.69
N MET A 155 -1.72 6.06 13.63
CA MET A 155 -2.85 6.80 14.19
C MET A 155 -2.41 7.81 15.24
N ASP A 156 -1.20 7.68 15.78
CA ASP A 156 -0.67 8.59 16.79
C ASP A 156 -0.39 9.99 16.21
N LEU A 157 -0.40 10.11 14.87
CA LEU A 157 -0.29 11.38 14.15
C LEU A 157 -1.62 12.15 14.00
N ILE A 158 -2.77 11.53 14.36
CA ILE A 158 -4.10 12.15 14.22
C ILE A 158 -4.20 13.55 14.84
N PRO A 159 -3.70 13.82 16.06
CA PRO A 159 -3.76 15.15 16.64
C PRO A 159 -3.07 16.22 15.79
N ALA A 160 -1.96 15.88 15.13
CA ALA A 160 -1.26 16.81 14.23
C ALA A 160 -2.08 17.06 12.94
N TYR A 161 -2.84 16.07 12.47
CA TYR A 161 -3.75 16.26 11.35
C TYR A 161 -4.93 17.18 11.71
N GLN A 162 -5.52 17.00 12.88
CA GLN A 162 -6.59 17.85 13.39
C GLN A 162 -6.11 19.30 13.52
N PHE A 163 -4.91 19.53 14.05
CA PHE A 163 -4.31 20.86 14.11
C PHE A 163 -4.15 21.50 12.72
N ALA A 164 -3.66 20.75 11.72
CA ALA A 164 -3.57 21.27 10.35
C ALA A 164 -4.95 21.63 9.78
N HIS A 165 -5.97 20.81 10.07
CA HIS A 165 -7.35 21.05 9.67
C HIS A 165 -7.95 22.31 10.31
N GLU A 166 -7.72 22.54 11.60
CA GLU A 166 -8.12 23.75 12.33
C GLU A 166 -7.52 25.03 11.72
N LEU A 167 -6.28 24.93 11.20
CA LEU A 167 -5.64 26.02 10.46
C LEU A 167 -6.17 26.18 9.02
N GLY A 168 -7.05 25.29 8.56
CA GLY A 168 -7.58 25.26 7.20
C GLY A 168 -6.55 24.79 6.16
N VAL A 169 -5.51 24.08 6.58
CA VAL A 169 -4.48 23.52 5.69
C VAL A 169 -4.91 22.12 5.26
N PRO A 170 -5.02 21.85 3.94
CA PRO A 170 -5.30 20.51 3.44
C PRO A 170 -4.20 19.51 3.84
N ILE A 171 -4.60 18.38 4.42
CA ILE A 171 -3.70 17.32 4.84
C ILE A 171 -4.25 15.93 4.48
N TRP A 172 -3.36 15.04 4.04
CA TRP A 172 -3.67 13.68 3.64
C TRP A 172 -2.73 12.66 4.28
N ALA A 173 -3.27 11.66 4.96
CA ALA A 173 -2.53 10.45 5.31
C ALA A 173 -2.48 9.52 4.09
N ALA A 174 -1.28 9.24 3.60
CA ALA A 174 -1.04 8.41 2.43
C ALA A 174 -0.54 7.01 2.82
N ALA A 175 -1.32 5.98 2.47
CA ALA A 175 -1.03 4.59 2.81
C ALA A 175 -1.70 3.63 1.82
N ARG A 176 -1.27 2.38 1.75
CA ARG A 176 -1.91 1.37 0.88
C ARG A 176 -3.35 1.02 1.31
N GLU A 177 -3.65 1.14 2.60
CA GLU A 177 -4.94 0.80 3.20
C GLU A 177 -5.28 1.80 4.31
N THR A 178 -6.57 2.07 4.52
CA THR A 178 -7.03 2.83 5.69
C THR A 178 -6.89 1.98 6.95
N VAL A 179 -6.28 2.51 8.01
CA VAL A 179 -6.22 1.83 9.31
C VAL A 179 -7.41 2.13 10.23
N HIS A 180 -8.17 3.21 9.97
CA HIS A 180 -9.43 3.50 10.66
C HIS A 180 -10.40 4.27 9.77
N ARG A 181 -11.65 4.37 10.23
CA ARG A 181 -12.76 5.04 9.50
C ARG A 181 -13.16 6.39 10.07
N ARG A 182 -12.32 7.01 10.91
CA ARG A 182 -12.59 8.38 11.41
C ARG A 182 -12.30 9.36 10.28
N ARG A 183 -13.26 9.48 9.37
CA ARG A 183 -13.17 10.25 8.13
C ARG A 183 -13.17 11.76 8.38
N ASP A 184 -13.62 12.19 9.57
CA ASP A 184 -13.73 13.60 9.94
C ASP A 184 -12.39 14.20 10.42
N ASP A 185 -11.43 13.37 10.83
CA ASP A 185 -10.16 13.84 11.42
C ASP A 185 -9.15 14.29 10.35
N HIS A 186 -9.12 13.60 9.21
CA HIS A 186 -8.19 13.84 8.12
C HIS A 186 -8.58 13.05 6.87
N GLY A 187 -8.00 13.48 5.74
CA GLY A 187 -8.17 12.80 4.49
C GLY A 187 -7.24 11.61 4.29
N TRP A 188 -7.72 10.52 3.69
CA TRP A 188 -6.86 9.44 3.21
C TRP A 188 -6.45 9.66 1.75
N LEU A 189 -5.19 9.41 1.41
CA LEU A 189 -4.69 9.27 0.05
C LEU A 189 -4.21 7.84 -0.14
N LEU A 190 -5.10 6.94 -0.49
CA LEU A 190 -4.72 5.55 -0.66
C LEU A 190 -3.77 5.34 -1.84
N LEU A 191 -2.70 4.61 -1.60
CA LEU A 191 -1.67 4.35 -2.59
C LEU A 191 -1.97 3.02 -3.26
N ASP A 192 -2.20 3.04 -4.57
CA ASP A 192 -2.19 1.81 -5.36
C ASP A 192 -0.79 1.18 -5.38
N ASP A 193 -0.72 -0.11 -5.74
CA ASP A 193 0.54 -0.85 -5.75
C ASP A 193 1.54 -0.23 -6.75
N VAL A 194 1.07 0.41 -7.83
CA VAL A 194 1.94 1.11 -8.81
C VAL A 194 2.61 2.33 -8.19
N ALA A 195 1.85 3.21 -7.53
CA ALA A 195 2.40 4.37 -6.86
C ALA A 195 3.33 3.97 -5.73
N LEU A 196 2.95 2.97 -4.92
CA LEU A 196 3.80 2.49 -3.83
C LEU A 196 5.11 1.87 -4.35
N ALA A 197 5.07 1.11 -5.44
CA ALA A 197 6.26 0.57 -6.09
C ALA A 197 7.17 1.69 -6.64
N THR A 198 6.57 2.71 -7.24
CA THR A 198 7.27 3.89 -7.75
C THR A 198 7.94 4.68 -6.61
N ILE A 199 7.21 4.92 -5.51
CA ILE A 199 7.70 5.56 -4.27
C ILE A 199 8.91 4.81 -3.71
N ALA A 200 8.84 3.48 -3.68
CA ALA A 200 9.92 2.59 -3.24
C ALA A 200 11.08 2.46 -4.24
N GLY A 201 11.01 3.11 -5.41
CA GLY A 201 12.07 3.09 -6.42
C GLY A 201 12.27 1.74 -7.10
N PHE A 202 11.23 0.89 -7.18
CA PHE A 202 11.28 -0.29 -8.04
C PHE A 202 11.31 0.15 -9.50
N ARG A 203 12.35 -0.26 -10.24
CA ARG A 203 12.51 0.05 -11.66
C ARG A 203 11.77 -0.92 -12.57
N ASP A 204 11.56 -2.14 -12.07
CA ASP A 204 10.93 -3.24 -12.80
C ASP A 204 9.47 -3.40 -12.35
N ARG A 205 8.56 -3.48 -13.32
CA ARG A 205 7.14 -3.73 -13.08
C ARG A 205 6.86 -5.15 -12.62
N SER A 206 7.80 -6.08 -12.76
CA SER A 206 7.67 -7.45 -12.24
C SER A 206 7.36 -7.52 -10.74
N VAL A 207 7.69 -6.46 -9.98
CA VAL A 207 7.33 -6.35 -8.56
C VAL A 207 5.81 -6.41 -8.34
N LEU A 208 5.02 -5.90 -9.29
CA LEU A 208 3.56 -5.89 -9.25
C LEU A 208 2.98 -7.30 -9.45
N ASP A 209 3.70 -8.16 -10.18
CA ASP A 209 3.28 -9.52 -10.49
C ASP A 209 3.69 -10.54 -9.42
N ARG A 210 4.41 -10.13 -8.37
CA ARG A 210 4.97 -11.04 -7.36
C ARG A 210 3.93 -11.90 -6.66
N ARG A 211 2.72 -11.40 -6.42
CA ARG A 211 1.63 -12.21 -5.84
C ARG A 211 1.14 -13.28 -6.80
N ALA A 212 1.04 -12.95 -8.09
CA ALA A 212 0.73 -13.92 -9.14
C ALA A 212 1.85 -14.96 -9.25
N GLN A 213 3.11 -14.54 -9.15
CA GLN A 213 4.24 -15.44 -9.15
C GLN A 213 4.21 -16.40 -7.95
N VAL A 214 3.94 -15.90 -6.73
CA VAL A 214 3.73 -16.75 -5.54
C VAL A 214 2.59 -17.75 -5.79
N ALA A 215 1.43 -17.27 -6.25
CA ALA A 215 0.28 -18.12 -6.52
C ALA A 215 0.57 -19.22 -7.54
N SER A 216 1.30 -18.90 -8.61
CA SER A 216 1.70 -19.86 -9.65
C SER A 216 2.66 -20.94 -9.16
N TRP A 217 3.34 -20.73 -8.03
CA TRP A 217 4.26 -21.71 -7.46
C TRP A 217 3.58 -22.64 -6.47
N LEU A 218 2.40 -22.29 -5.98
CA LEU A 218 1.76 -23.05 -4.93
C LEU A 218 1.13 -24.34 -5.47
N PRO A 219 1.25 -25.45 -4.73
CA PRO A 219 0.54 -26.67 -5.08
C PRO A 219 -0.97 -26.40 -4.96
N ARG A 220 -1.68 -26.53 -6.09
CA ARG A 220 -3.14 -26.37 -6.11
C ARG A 220 -3.82 -27.73 -5.96
N PRO A 221 -5.06 -27.80 -5.44
CA PRO A 221 -5.77 -29.07 -5.24
C PRO A 221 -5.92 -29.91 -6.52
N ASP A 222 -5.97 -29.24 -7.67
CA ASP A 222 -6.07 -29.80 -9.02
C ASP A 222 -4.71 -30.12 -9.67
N LEU A 223 -3.59 -29.70 -9.07
CA LEU A 223 -2.26 -29.95 -9.58
C LEU A 223 -1.71 -31.28 -9.07
N ALA A 224 -1.23 -32.15 -9.96
CA ALA A 224 -0.60 -33.40 -9.52
C ALA A 224 0.75 -33.09 -8.84
N LEU A 225 1.09 -33.81 -7.77
CA LEU A 225 2.33 -33.57 -7.01
C LEU A 225 3.60 -33.67 -7.87
N LYS A 226 3.58 -34.50 -8.92
CA LYS A 226 4.67 -34.66 -9.87
C LYS A 226 4.97 -33.39 -10.68
N ASP A 227 3.99 -32.49 -10.79
CA ASP A 227 4.10 -31.25 -11.56
C ASP A 227 4.58 -30.07 -10.68
N VAL A 228 4.77 -30.29 -9.37
CA VAL A 228 5.35 -29.31 -8.46
C VAL A 228 6.86 -29.29 -8.64
N THR A 229 7.38 -28.22 -9.25
CA THR A 229 8.81 -28.06 -9.53
C THR A 229 9.57 -27.44 -8.36
N ALA A 230 10.78 -27.95 -8.10
CA ALA A 230 11.70 -27.29 -7.18
C ALA A 230 12.05 -25.87 -7.68
N ARG A 231 12.26 -24.96 -6.73
CA ARG A 231 12.63 -23.56 -6.95
C ARG A 231 13.97 -23.30 -6.30
N ARG A 232 14.79 -22.53 -7.01
CA ARG A 232 16.11 -22.13 -6.53
C ARG A 232 16.00 -20.94 -5.58
N MET A 233 16.42 -21.17 -4.35
CA MET A 233 16.31 -20.24 -3.23
C MET A 233 17.69 -19.88 -2.69
N VAL A 234 17.84 -18.63 -2.26
CA VAL A 234 19.02 -18.12 -1.54
C VAL A 234 18.67 -18.04 -0.07
N ILE A 235 19.51 -18.62 0.79
CA ILE A 235 19.38 -18.47 2.25
C ILE A 235 19.71 -17.01 2.62
N SER A 236 18.77 -16.26 3.19
CA SER A 236 19.04 -14.89 3.67
C SER A 236 19.53 -14.86 5.10
N ASN A 237 18.92 -15.67 5.96
CA ASN A 237 19.25 -15.77 7.37
C ASN A 237 18.89 -17.17 7.87
N ALA A 238 19.58 -17.57 8.93
CA ALA A 238 19.20 -18.73 9.73
C ALA A 238 18.83 -18.21 11.11
N ASP A 239 17.64 -18.57 11.58
CA ASP A 239 17.24 -18.35 12.98
C ASP A 239 17.47 -19.66 13.75
N PRO A 240 18.56 -19.75 14.52
CA PRO A 240 18.87 -20.97 15.27
C PRO A 240 17.83 -21.27 16.35
N ALA A 241 17.18 -20.22 16.90
CA ALA A 241 16.22 -20.37 17.99
C ALA A 241 14.89 -20.94 17.48
N ASN A 242 14.43 -20.48 16.31
CA ASN A 242 13.15 -20.90 15.74
C ASN A 242 13.24 -22.07 14.76
N ARG A 243 14.43 -22.65 14.57
CA ARG A 243 14.69 -23.74 13.60
C ARG A 243 14.13 -23.44 12.20
N GLN A 244 14.11 -22.17 11.81
CA GLN A 244 13.63 -21.70 10.52
C GLN A 244 14.72 -20.92 9.78
N LEU A 245 14.65 -21.01 8.46
CA LEU A 245 15.48 -20.27 7.53
C LEU A 245 14.61 -19.28 6.78
N GLY A 246 15.02 -18.02 6.74
CA GLY A 246 14.48 -17.10 5.76
C GLY A 246 15.20 -17.28 4.43
N LEU A 247 14.41 -17.27 3.37
CA LEU A 247 14.84 -17.52 2.01
C LEU A 247 14.28 -16.44 1.08
N PHE A 248 14.98 -16.19 -0.02
CA PHE A 248 14.41 -15.46 -1.15
C PHE A 248 14.66 -16.23 -2.44
N SER A 249 13.69 -16.20 -3.36
CA SER A 249 13.92 -16.78 -4.68
C SER A 249 14.99 -16.00 -5.44
N GLN A 250 15.86 -16.73 -6.16
CA GLN A 250 16.86 -16.08 -7.01
C GLN A 250 16.19 -15.27 -8.14
N VAL A 251 15.07 -15.79 -8.65
CA VAL A 251 14.26 -15.14 -9.68
C VAL A 251 13.12 -14.39 -9.01
N GLY A 252 13.07 -13.06 -9.17
CA GLY A 252 11.99 -12.21 -8.67
C GLY A 252 12.10 -11.77 -7.20
N GLY A 253 12.95 -12.43 -6.38
CA GLY A 253 13.18 -12.05 -4.99
C GLY A 253 11.97 -12.31 -4.07
N LEU A 254 11.20 -13.37 -4.34
CA LEU A 254 10.04 -13.74 -3.56
C LEU A 254 10.45 -14.25 -2.17
N PRO A 255 9.84 -13.74 -1.08
CA PRO A 255 10.13 -14.22 0.26
C PRO A 255 9.60 -15.64 0.46
N ALA A 256 10.39 -16.44 1.16
CA ALA A 256 10.04 -17.79 1.55
C ALA A 256 10.65 -18.16 2.90
N ALA A 257 10.15 -19.23 3.50
CA ALA A 257 10.74 -19.83 4.68
C ALA A 257 10.77 -21.35 4.56
N ALA A 258 11.77 -21.96 5.20
CA ALA A 258 11.90 -23.41 5.29
C ALA A 258 12.36 -23.81 6.71
N PRO A 259 12.00 -25.01 7.19
CA PRO A 259 12.62 -25.54 8.40
C PRO A 259 14.12 -25.79 8.16
N THR A 260 14.96 -25.68 9.19
CA THR A 260 16.40 -25.95 9.07
C THR A 260 16.70 -27.37 8.58
N THR A 261 15.79 -28.32 8.80
CA THR A 261 15.86 -29.72 8.34
C THR A 261 15.63 -29.88 6.84
N ALA A 262 15.08 -28.88 6.15
CA ALA A 262 14.86 -28.93 4.70
C ALA A 262 16.14 -28.75 3.89
N VAL A 263 17.25 -28.31 4.50
CA VAL A 263 18.53 -28.09 3.80
C VAL A 263 19.68 -28.87 4.42
N PRO A 264 20.65 -29.33 3.60
CA PRO A 264 21.85 -29.98 4.11
C PRO A 264 22.70 -29.01 4.95
N HIS A 265 23.12 -29.46 6.13
CA HIS A 265 23.95 -28.69 7.04
C HIS A 265 25.38 -28.51 6.48
N PRO A 266 26.03 -27.34 6.64
CA PRO A 266 25.54 -26.12 7.30
C PRO A 266 24.66 -25.24 6.39
N ALA A 267 23.60 -24.68 6.96
CA ALA A 267 22.76 -23.67 6.35
C ALA A 267 23.38 -22.28 6.58
N ARG A 268 24.05 -21.73 5.56
CA ARG A 268 24.75 -20.44 5.64
C ARG A 268 24.06 -19.40 4.75
N PRO A 269 23.96 -18.13 5.20
CA PRO A 269 23.50 -17.04 4.34
C PRO A 269 24.27 -16.97 3.01
N GLY A 270 23.57 -16.66 1.92
CA GLY A 270 24.10 -16.62 0.56
C GLY A 270 24.15 -17.97 -0.18
N LYS A 271 23.97 -19.10 0.52
CA LYS A 271 23.96 -20.43 -0.10
C LYS A 271 22.70 -20.62 -0.94
N LEU A 272 22.87 -21.21 -2.13
CA LEU A 272 21.79 -21.63 -3.01
C LEU A 272 21.30 -23.04 -2.64
N VAL A 273 19.99 -23.23 -2.63
CA VAL A 273 19.32 -24.51 -2.38
C VAL A 273 18.10 -24.64 -3.30
N ASP A 274 17.83 -25.86 -3.76
CA ASP A 274 16.63 -26.15 -4.54
C ASP A 274 15.60 -26.81 -3.61
N LEU A 275 14.43 -26.17 -3.45
CA LEU A 275 13.36 -26.60 -2.55
C LEU A 275 12.00 -26.57 -3.25
N PHE A 276 11.07 -27.40 -2.82
CA PHE A 276 9.71 -27.43 -3.35
C PHE A 276 8.79 -26.50 -2.54
N PRO A 277 7.94 -25.71 -3.20
CA PRO A 277 6.86 -25.00 -2.53
C PRO A 277 5.83 -26.02 -2.03
N VAL A 278 5.53 -25.98 -0.74
CA VAL A 278 4.61 -26.90 -0.06
C VAL A 278 3.39 -26.20 0.54
N GLY A 279 3.36 -24.88 0.49
CA GLY A 279 2.29 -24.05 1.03
C GLY A 279 2.69 -22.57 1.09
N ALA A 280 1.89 -21.77 1.77
CA ALA A 280 2.21 -20.38 2.07
C ALA A 280 1.67 -20.01 3.45
N PHE A 281 2.27 -18.99 4.06
CA PHE A 281 1.68 -18.31 5.20
C PHE A 281 1.65 -16.80 4.95
N VAL A 282 0.68 -16.13 5.53
CA VAL A 282 0.52 -14.68 5.47
C VAL A 282 0.54 -14.22 6.90
N LYS A 283 1.46 -13.35 7.33
CA LYS A 283 1.59 -13.01 8.77
C LYS A 283 0.32 -12.35 9.32
N ASP A 284 -0.14 -11.30 8.64
CA ASP A 284 -1.27 -10.45 9.04
C ASP A 284 -2.22 -10.20 7.86
N GLN A 285 -3.41 -9.62 8.12
CA GLN A 285 -4.33 -9.25 7.03
C GLN A 285 -3.65 -8.30 6.03
N GLY A 286 -3.83 -8.55 4.73
CA GLY A 286 -3.24 -7.74 3.65
C GLY A 286 -1.72 -7.83 3.49
N ALA A 287 -1.02 -8.60 4.33
CA ALA A 287 0.42 -8.83 4.20
C ALA A 287 0.77 -9.63 2.93
N PHE A 288 2.04 -9.61 2.55
CA PHE A 288 2.53 -10.39 1.41
C PHE A 288 2.63 -11.87 1.80
N PRO A 289 2.18 -12.80 0.96
CA PRO A 289 2.32 -14.24 1.22
C PRO A 289 3.79 -14.65 1.17
N VAL A 290 4.22 -15.38 2.20
CA VAL A 290 5.55 -15.99 2.26
C VAL A 290 5.40 -17.46 1.90
N LEU A 291 6.18 -17.92 0.92
CA LEU A 291 6.16 -19.32 0.50
C LEU A 291 6.72 -20.21 1.61
N SER A 292 6.03 -21.32 1.89
CA SER A 292 6.56 -22.40 2.72
C SER A 292 7.26 -23.41 1.81
N MET A 293 8.53 -23.70 2.11
CA MET A 293 9.40 -24.53 1.28
C MET A 293 9.86 -25.77 2.04
N ASP A 294 10.03 -26.88 1.34
CA ASP A 294 10.54 -28.14 1.89
C ASP A 294 11.39 -28.91 0.86
N ARG A 295 12.11 -29.93 1.30
CA ARG A 295 12.93 -30.81 0.45
C ARG A 295 12.10 -31.77 -0.41
N HIS A 296 10.84 -31.96 -0.08
CA HIS A 296 9.92 -32.85 -0.81
C HIS A 296 8.62 -32.12 -1.12
N PRO A 297 8.03 -32.35 -2.31
CA PRO A 297 6.72 -31.78 -2.63
C PRO A 297 5.64 -32.36 -1.72
N ARG A 298 4.66 -31.53 -1.35
CA ARG A 298 3.52 -31.90 -0.51
C ARG A 298 2.28 -31.15 -0.97
N ARG A 299 1.10 -31.73 -0.72
CA ARG A 299 -0.18 -31.02 -0.90
C ARG A 299 -0.35 -29.97 0.19
N ALA A 300 -0.96 -28.85 -0.16
CA ALA A 300 -1.36 -27.78 0.75
C ALA A 300 -2.90 -27.77 0.89
N PRO A 301 -3.49 -28.64 1.74
CA PRO A 301 -4.95 -28.70 1.91
C PRO A 301 -5.57 -27.39 2.42
N GLU A 302 -4.77 -26.52 3.03
CA GLU A 302 -5.16 -25.20 3.50
C GLU A 302 -5.35 -24.17 2.38
N ILE A 303 -4.93 -24.47 1.15
CA ILE A 303 -5.08 -23.58 -0.01
C ILE A 303 -6.32 -23.98 -0.79
N ALA A 304 -7.21 -23.02 -1.03
CA ALA A 304 -8.42 -23.19 -1.82
C ALA A 304 -8.52 -22.15 -2.95
N VAL A 305 -9.39 -22.42 -3.91
CA VAL A 305 -9.77 -21.48 -4.96
C VAL A 305 -11.14 -20.90 -4.63
N GLY A 306 -11.23 -19.58 -4.59
CA GLY A 306 -12.50 -18.85 -4.48
C GLY A 306 -12.80 -18.02 -5.73
N THR A 307 -14.06 -17.63 -5.88
CA THR A 307 -14.52 -16.69 -6.92
C THR A 307 -14.96 -15.39 -6.26
N VAL A 308 -14.47 -14.25 -6.75
CA VAL A 308 -14.89 -12.93 -6.27
C VAL A 308 -16.32 -12.68 -6.70
N GLU A 309 -17.22 -12.51 -5.73
CA GLU A 309 -18.62 -12.19 -5.99
C GLU A 309 -18.81 -10.70 -6.23
N CYS A 310 -18.23 -9.87 -5.36
CA CYS A 310 -18.33 -8.43 -5.44
C CYS A 310 -17.22 -7.74 -4.65
N TRP A 311 -17.13 -6.43 -4.87
CA TRP A 311 -16.25 -5.53 -4.15
C TRP A 311 -17.02 -4.82 -3.04
N LEU A 312 -16.51 -4.87 -1.81
CA LEU A 312 -17.10 -4.11 -0.72
C LEU A 312 -16.51 -2.70 -0.64
N ASP A 313 -15.19 -2.58 -0.77
CA ASP A 313 -14.47 -1.30 -0.91
C ASP A 313 -13.14 -1.54 -1.65
N GLN A 314 -12.17 -0.60 -1.63
CA GLN A 314 -10.93 -0.82 -2.39
C GLN A 314 -10.13 -2.03 -1.95
N THR A 315 -10.11 -2.34 -0.65
CA THR A 315 -9.25 -3.40 -0.11
C THR A 315 -10.03 -4.63 0.29
N ARG A 316 -11.36 -4.60 0.28
CA ARG A 316 -12.20 -5.72 0.70
C ARG A 316 -12.99 -6.34 -0.44
N ARG A 317 -12.95 -7.67 -0.52
CA ARG A 317 -13.64 -8.50 -1.51
C ARG A 317 -14.53 -9.51 -0.80
N GLN A 318 -15.71 -9.73 -1.35
CA GLN A 318 -16.54 -10.86 -0.99
C GLN A 318 -16.23 -12.02 -1.93
N VAL A 319 -15.80 -13.15 -1.39
CA VAL A 319 -15.31 -14.31 -2.16
C VAL A 319 -16.06 -15.57 -1.76
N ARG A 320 -16.63 -16.27 -2.74
CA ARG A 320 -17.28 -17.56 -2.54
C ARG A 320 -16.28 -18.69 -2.74
N SER A 321 -16.17 -19.59 -1.77
CA SER A 321 -15.34 -20.79 -1.86
C SER A 321 -16.00 -21.93 -1.09
N CYS A 322 -16.00 -23.14 -1.66
CA CYS A 322 -16.55 -24.35 -1.01
C CYS A 322 -17.98 -24.18 -0.43
N GLY A 323 -18.85 -23.44 -1.11
CA GLY A 323 -20.23 -23.19 -0.66
C GLY A 323 -20.39 -22.13 0.44
N ALA A 324 -19.30 -21.55 0.93
CA ALA A 324 -19.31 -20.46 1.91
C ALA A 324 -18.81 -19.14 1.30
N THR A 325 -19.20 -18.03 1.91
CA THR A 325 -18.77 -16.68 1.53
C THR A 325 -17.83 -16.12 2.58
N TYR A 326 -16.72 -15.56 2.12
CA TYR A 326 -15.65 -15.00 2.93
C TYR A 326 -15.40 -13.54 2.59
N LEU A 327 -15.00 -12.78 3.60
CA LEU A 327 -14.52 -11.42 3.44
C LEU A 327 -12.99 -11.42 3.43
N LEU A 328 -12.38 -11.03 2.31
CA LEU A 328 -10.94 -11.01 2.14
C LEU A 328 -10.40 -9.59 1.99
N HIS A 329 -9.22 -9.37 2.57
CA HIS A 329 -8.40 -8.20 2.29
C HIS A 329 -7.49 -8.47 1.09
N VAL A 330 -7.64 -7.68 0.03
CA VAL A 330 -6.98 -7.78 -1.27
C VAL A 330 -6.37 -6.42 -1.62
N PRO A 331 -5.22 -6.35 -2.31
CA PRO A 331 -4.68 -5.08 -2.81
C PRO A 331 -5.73 -4.24 -3.57
N ALA A 332 -5.61 -2.91 -3.44
CA ALA A 332 -6.45 -1.98 -4.17
C ALA A 332 -6.28 -2.18 -5.69
N GLY A 333 -7.40 -2.23 -6.42
CA GLY A 333 -7.39 -2.46 -7.86
C GLY A 333 -7.13 -3.91 -8.31
N SER A 334 -7.03 -4.88 -7.38
CA SER A 334 -6.91 -6.30 -7.74
C SER A 334 -8.23 -7.06 -7.57
N ALA A 335 -8.31 -8.19 -8.29
CA ALA A 335 -9.36 -9.21 -8.22
C ALA A 335 -10.79 -8.67 -8.44
N PRO A 336 -11.14 -8.18 -9.65
CA PRO A 336 -12.50 -7.84 -10.04
C PRO A 336 -13.55 -8.92 -9.78
N PRO A 337 -14.84 -8.57 -9.68
CA PRO A 337 -15.92 -9.56 -9.63
C PRO A 337 -15.85 -10.52 -10.81
N GLY A 338 -16.01 -11.81 -10.53
CA GLY A 338 -15.81 -12.90 -11.50
C GLY A 338 -14.44 -13.57 -11.43
N ASP A 339 -13.42 -12.88 -10.92
CA ASP A 339 -12.06 -13.43 -10.84
C ASP A 339 -11.97 -14.64 -9.92
N ARG A 340 -11.08 -15.57 -10.27
CA ARG A 340 -10.68 -16.68 -9.41
C ARG A 340 -9.41 -16.32 -8.64
N VAL A 341 -9.45 -16.53 -7.32
CA VAL A 341 -8.36 -16.18 -6.39
C VAL A 341 -7.94 -17.36 -5.53
N LEU A 342 -6.65 -17.44 -5.20
CA LEU A 342 -6.13 -18.36 -4.19
C LEU A 342 -6.28 -17.77 -2.80
N ILE A 343 -6.83 -18.58 -1.91
CA ILE A 343 -7.10 -18.23 -0.52
C ILE A 343 -6.44 -19.24 0.41
N LEU A 344 -5.89 -18.75 1.51
CA LEU A 344 -5.27 -19.54 2.57
C LEU A 344 -6.21 -19.61 3.77
N ALA A 345 -6.58 -20.82 4.20
CA ALA A 345 -7.22 -21.06 5.48
C ALA A 345 -6.16 -21.06 6.59
N THR A 346 -6.20 -20.08 7.48
CA THR A 346 -5.23 -19.99 8.59
C THR A 346 -5.73 -20.67 9.85
N THR A 347 -4.81 -21.02 10.74
CA THR A 347 -5.10 -21.75 12.00
C THR A 347 -6.02 -20.99 12.95
N ASP A 348 -6.12 -19.67 12.81
CA ASP A 348 -7.06 -18.79 13.52
C ASP A 348 -8.47 -18.78 12.90
N GLY A 349 -8.75 -19.66 11.92
CA GLY A 349 -10.03 -19.76 11.23
C GLY A 349 -10.31 -18.65 10.23
N ARG A 350 -9.34 -17.75 9.96
CA ARG A 350 -9.50 -16.68 8.97
C ARG A 350 -9.07 -17.14 7.59
N MET A 351 -9.64 -16.49 6.56
CA MET A 351 -9.21 -16.68 5.18
C MET A 351 -8.34 -15.50 4.76
N ARG A 352 -7.22 -15.78 4.08
CA ARG A 352 -6.26 -14.74 3.63
C ARG A 352 -6.02 -14.85 2.13
N TYR A 353 -5.96 -13.70 1.47
CA TYR A 353 -5.66 -13.64 0.04
C TYR A 353 -4.19 -13.91 -0.24
N ILE A 354 -3.90 -14.82 -1.17
CA ILE A 354 -2.54 -15.09 -1.65
C ILE A 354 -2.31 -14.29 -2.94
N GLY A 355 -3.11 -14.58 -3.96
CA GLY A 355 -2.93 -14.12 -5.34
C GLY A 355 -4.06 -14.63 -6.26
N PRO A 356 -4.00 -14.34 -7.57
CA PRO A 356 -4.91 -14.91 -8.55
C PRO A 356 -4.75 -16.44 -8.67
N ALA A 357 -5.82 -17.16 -9.01
CA ALA A 357 -5.81 -18.63 -9.14
C ALA A 357 -5.55 -19.15 -10.56
N GLU A 358 -5.66 -18.28 -11.57
CA GLU A 358 -5.42 -18.65 -12.96
C GLU A 358 -3.93 -18.79 -13.27
N ASP A 359 -3.61 -19.70 -14.19
CA ASP A 359 -2.25 -19.93 -14.64
C ASP A 359 -1.76 -18.84 -15.58
N GLY A 360 -0.67 -18.19 -15.18
CA GLY A 360 0.17 -17.39 -16.06
C GLY A 360 0.28 -15.92 -15.66
N PRO A 361 1.51 -15.36 -15.62
CA PRO A 361 1.71 -13.92 -15.49
C PRO A 361 1.11 -13.13 -16.68
N GLU A 362 0.85 -13.80 -17.80
CA GLU A 362 0.31 -13.19 -19.03
C GLU A 362 -1.15 -12.72 -18.88
N ARG A 363 -2.00 -13.38 -18.07
CA ARG A 363 -3.38 -12.91 -17.85
C ARG A 363 -3.51 -11.81 -16.80
N THR A 364 -2.68 -11.81 -15.75
CA THR A 364 -2.63 -10.66 -14.82
C THR A 364 -2.16 -9.37 -15.50
N SER A 365 -1.45 -9.48 -16.62
CA SER A 365 -1.10 -8.32 -17.46
C SER A 365 -2.30 -7.72 -18.24
N GLN A 366 -3.46 -8.40 -18.27
CA GLN A 366 -4.66 -7.95 -18.97
C GLN A 366 -5.44 -6.87 -18.20
N HIS A 367 -5.30 -6.81 -16.88
CA HIS A 367 -5.96 -5.83 -16.03
C HIS A 367 -4.98 -4.76 -15.57
N GLN A 368 -4.95 -3.63 -16.27
CA GLN A 368 -4.20 -2.47 -15.81
C GLN A 368 -5.07 -1.68 -14.84
N SER A 369 -4.72 -1.72 -13.55
CA SER A 369 -5.22 -0.74 -12.61
C SER A 369 -4.55 0.60 -12.88
N ARG A 370 -5.36 1.65 -12.99
CA ARG A 370 -4.89 3.03 -13.16
C ARG A 370 -5.62 3.93 -12.18
N VAL A 371 -4.87 4.80 -11.53
CA VAL A 371 -5.44 5.92 -10.79
C VAL A 371 -5.80 7.01 -11.79
N LEU A 372 -7.09 7.29 -11.93
CA LEU A 372 -7.60 8.46 -12.63
C LEU A 372 -8.18 9.45 -11.62
N ILE A 373 -8.11 10.74 -11.92
CA ILE A 373 -8.76 11.77 -11.11
C ILE A 373 -10.16 12.03 -11.68
N ALA A 374 -11.18 11.79 -10.88
CA ALA A 374 -12.56 12.11 -11.22
C ALA A 374 -12.89 13.52 -10.71
N ARG A 375 -13.29 14.42 -11.60
CA ARG A 375 -13.88 15.70 -11.25
C ARG A 375 -15.39 15.52 -11.14
N ILE A 376 -15.95 15.72 -9.96
CA ILE A 376 -17.38 15.64 -9.71
C ILE A 376 -18.07 16.76 -10.49
N THR A 377 -18.88 16.42 -11.49
CA THR A 377 -19.64 17.41 -12.27
C THR A 377 -21.02 17.64 -11.67
N ASP A 378 -21.60 16.61 -11.08
CA ASP A 378 -22.92 16.70 -10.46
C ASP A 378 -22.97 15.76 -9.24
N ALA A 379 -23.02 16.38 -8.06
CA ALA A 379 -23.12 15.69 -6.79
C ALA A 379 -24.59 15.56 -6.37
N ARG A 380 -25.09 14.34 -6.33
CA ARG A 380 -26.48 14.04 -5.93
C ARG A 380 -26.49 13.42 -4.54
N ARG A 381 -27.61 13.53 -3.82
CA ARG A 381 -27.83 12.75 -2.58
C ARG A 381 -28.48 11.40 -2.86
N ARG A 382 -29.12 11.24 -4.02
CA ARG A 382 -29.82 10.03 -4.46
C ARG A 382 -29.58 9.81 -5.96
N LEU A 383 -29.31 8.57 -6.36
CA LEU A 383 -29.25 8.19 -7.77
C LEU A 383 -30.64 8.06 -8.38
N SER A 384 -30.69 8.16 -9.71
CA SER A 384 -31.82 7.64 -10.47
C SER A 384 -31.98 6.15 -10.17
N ALA A 385 -33.21 5.61 -10.27
CA ALA A 385 -33.44 4.19 -10.04
C ALA A 385 -32.58 3.29 -10.95
N HIS A 386 -32.31 3.76 -12.17
CA HIS A 386 -31.43 3.10 -13.13
C HIS A 386 -29.98 3.03 -12.61
N ASP A 387 -29.40 4.17 -12.25
CA ASP A 387 -28.01 4.23 -11.80
C ASP A 387 -27.82 3.52 -10.46
N TYR A 388 -28.81 3.61 -9.56
CA TYR A 388 -28.83 2.85 -8.31
C TYR A 388 -28.75 1.35 -8.56
N ARG A 389 -29.55 0.82 -9.49
CA ARG A 389 -29.52 -0.61 -9.86
C ARG A 389 -28.16 -1.01 -10.43
N ARG A 390 -27.57 -0.18 -11.30
CA ARG A 390 -26.23 -0.42 -11.86
C ARG A 390 -25.16 -0.49 -10.76
N VAL A 391 -25.14 0.46 -9.84
CA VAL A 391 -24.15 0.45 -8.76
C VAL A 391 -24.38 -0.71 -7.78
N ARG A 392 -25.64 -0.97 -7.42
CA ARG A 392 -25.97 -2.09 -6.54
C ARG A 392 -25.57 -3.44 -7.16
N ALA A 393 -25.74 -3.60 -8.47
CA ALA A 393 -25.29 -4.80 -9.18
C ALA A 393 -23.77 -4.96 -9.13
N ALA A 394 -23.00 -3.86 -9.25
CA ALA A 394 -21.54 -3.90 -9.25
C ALA A 394 -20.92 -4.06 -7.85
N ILE A 395 -21.50 -3.44 -6.82
CA ILE A 395 -20.90 -3.29 -5.47
C ILE A 395 -21.64 -4.14 -4.41
N GLY A 396 -22.84 -4.63 -4.72
CA GLY A 396 -23.60 -5.50 -3.82
C GLY A 396 -24.18 -4.81 -2.56
N ARG A 397 -24.07 -3.48 -2.43
CA ARG A 397 -24.57 -2.73 -1.26
C ARG A 397 -25.13 -1.35 -1.62
N GLN A 398 -25.85 -0.75 -0.68
CA GLN A 398 -26.38 0.62 -0.79
C GLN A 398 -25.26 1.62 -0.53
N MET A 399 -25.10 2.61 -1.40
CA MET A 399 -24.21 3.76 -1.16
C MET A 399 -24.97 5.08 -1.30
N VAL A 400 -24.31 6.19 -0.98
CA VAL A 400 -24.75 7.57 -1.27
C VAL A 400 -23.93 7.99 -2.51
N TYR A 401 -24.37 8.88 -3.41
CA TYR A 401 -23.81 8.84 -4.78
C TYR A 401 -23.71 10.16 -5.54
N ALA A 402 -22.58 10.36 -6.24
CA ALA A 402 -22.33 11.48 -7.16
C ALA A 402 -22.05 10.99 -8.60
N THR A 403 -22.05 11.90 -9.56
CA THR A 403 -21.60 11.68 -10.94
C THR A 403 -20.39 12.58 -11.22
N GLY A 404 -19.37 12.03 -11.90
CA GLY A 404 -18.14 12.76 -12.21
C GLY A 404 -17.64 12.51 -13.62
N LEU A 405 -16.76 13.38 -14.11
CA LEU A 405 -15.98 13.18 -15.32
C LEU A 405 -14.56 12.75 -14.94
N LEU A 406 -14.02 11.75 -15.62
CA LEU A 406 -12.62 11.37 -15.48
C LEU A 406 -11.74 12.39 -16.19
N GLU A 407 -10.89 13.12 -15.46
CA GLU A 407 -10.10 14.24 -15.99
C GLU A 407 -9.13 13.81 -17.10
N GLN A 408 -8.61 12.59 -17.06
CA GLN A 408 -7.65 12.11 -18.06
C GLN A 408 -8.30 11.58 -19.34
N SER A 409 -9.62 11.36 -19.35
CA SER A 409 -10.32 10.81 -20.52
C SER A 409 -11.56 11.60 -20.95
N GLY A 410 -11.99 12.59 -20.16
CA GLY A 410 -13.24 13.32 -20.38
C GLY A 410 -14.49 12.45 -20.29
N GLN A 411 -14.36 11.18 -19.92
CA GLN A 411 -15.47 10.23 -19.91
C GLN A 411 -16.30 10.39 -18.63
N PRO A 412 -17.65 10.45 -18.73
CA PRO A 412 -18.51 10.41 -17.57
C PRO A 412 -18.43 9.05 -16.89
N ALA A 413 -18.29 9.11 -15.57
CA ALA A 413 -18.23 7.98 -14.67
C ALA A 413 -19.22 8.18 -13.53
N LEU A 414 -19.87 7.09 -13.13
CA LEU A 414 -20.71 7.10 -11.94
C LEU A 414 -19.83 6.87 -10.71
N VAL A 415 -19.77 7.87 -9.83
CA VAL A 415 -18.81 7.96 -8.73
C VAL A 415 -19.57 7.74 -7.43
N ALA A 416 -19.59 6.49 -6.99
CA ALA A 416 -20.39 6.06 -5.87
C ALA A 416 -19.60 6.14 -4.54
N HIS A 417 -20.05 6.98 -3.60
CA HIS A 417 -19.26 7.32 -2.42
C HIS A 417 -20.08 7.46 -1.14
N GLU A 418 -19.58 6.89 -0.05
CA GLU A 418 -20.28 6.95 1.24
C GLU A 418 -20.17 8.30 1.96
N GLU A 419 -19.22 9.17 1.59
CA GLU A 419 -19.10 10.46 2.30
C GLU A 419 -20.27 11.40 1.94
N PRO A 420 -21.01 11.89 2.96
CA PRO A 420 -21.94 12.97 2.74
C PRO A 420 -21.19 14.24 2.31
N GLY A 421 -21.79 15.01 1.41
CA GLY A 421 -21.38 16.38 1.14
C GLY A 421 -20.36 16.58 0.03
N LEU A 422 -20.10 15.59 -0.83
CA LEU A 422 -19.43 15.84 -2.11
C LEU A 422 -20.14 16.99 -2.85
N LEU A 423 -19.36 17.88 -3.47
CA LEU A 423 -19.85 19.04 -4.20
C LEU A 423 -19.39 18.98 -5.65
N SER A 424 -20.15 19.62 -6.53
CA SER A 424 -19.68 19.86 -7.90
C SER A 424 -18.35 20.64 -7.89
N GLY A 425 -17.41 20.16 -8.68
CA GLY A 425 -16.03 20.64 -8.75
C GLY A 425 -15.06 19.96 -7.79
N ASP A 426 -15.51 19.08 -6.89
CA ASP A 426 -14.60 18.24 -6.09
C ASP A 426 -13.81 17.29 -7.00
N ARG A 427 -12.58 16.96 -6.60
CA ARG A 427 -11.69 16.05 -7.32
C ARG A 427 -11.38 14.84 -6.46
N LEU A 428 -11.49 13.63 -7.00
CA LEU A 428 -11.32 12.38 -6.27
C LEU A 428 -10.39 11.41 -7.03
N PRO A 429 -9.35 10.85 -6.38
CA PRO A 429 -8.59 9.78 -6.97
C PRO A 429 -9.45 8.51 -7.02
N THR A 430 -9.47 7.87 -8.17
CA THR A 430 -10.29 6.67 -8.43
C THR A 430 -9.43 5.61 -9.07
N VAL A 431 -9.49 4.38 -8.54
CA VAL A 431 -8.79 3.25 -9.14
C VAL A 431 -9.73 2.59 -10.13
N ILE A 432 -9.36 2.63 -11.40
CA ILE A 432 -10.09 1.95 -12.46
C ILE A 432 -9.28 0.73 -12.88
N VAL A 433 -9.94 -0.40 -12.93
CA VAL A 433 -9.40 -1.61 -13.54
C VAL A 433 -9.85 -1.60 -14.99
N GLU A 434 -8.93 -1.29 -15.91
CA GLU A 434 -9.20 -1.37 -17.34
C GLU A 434 -9.07 -2.83 -17.79
N ASN A 435 -10.12 -3.35 -18.43
CA ASN A 435 -10.06 -4.62 -19.13
C ASN A 435 -9.54 -4.36 -20.55
N ARG A 436 -8.55 -5.13 -21.01
CA ARG A 436 -7.96 -4.93 -22.35
C ARG A 436 -8.86 -5.40 -23.50
N ASP A 437 -9.83 -6.25 -23.23
CA ASP A 437 -10.82 -6.63 -24.23
C ASP A 437 -11.88 -5.53 -24.30
N ASP A 438 -12.12 -5.02 -25.52
CA ASP A 438 -13.03 -3.93 -25.92
C ASP A 438 -14.52 -4.19 -25.58
N SER A 439 -14.83 -4.62 -24.37
CA SER A 439 -16.20 -4.64 -23.86
C SER A 439 -16.53 -3.25 -23.31
N PRO A 440 -17.37 -2.46 -24.00
CA PRO A 440 -17.73 -1.11 -23.56
C PRO A 440 -18.57 -1.10 -22.26
N ASP A 441 -19.05 -2.25 -21.78
CA ASP A 441 -20.24 -2.25 -20.94
C ASP A 441 -20.05 -2.24 -19.42
N VAL A 442 -18.88 -2.57 -18.88
CA VAL A 442 -18.68 -2.44 -17.42
C VAL A 442 -17.22 -2.17 -17.08
N ARG A 443 -16.86 -0.89 -16.92
CA ARG A 443 -15.68 -0.51 -16.13
C ARG A 443 -16.12 -0.46 -14.67
N PRO A 444 -15.79 -1.45 -13.80
CA PRO A 444 -16.10 -1.33 -12.39
C PRO A 444 -15.25 -0.19 -11.81
N LEU A 445 -15.88 0.96 -11.64
CA LEU A 445 -15.25 2.16 -11.10
C LEU A 445 -15.25 2.02 -9.58
N VAL A 446 -14.17 1.50 -9.02
CA VAL A 446 -14.01 1.50 -7.56
C VAL A 446 -13.22 2.72 -7.14
N MET A 447 -14.00 3.66 -6.63
CA MET A 447 -13.49 4.82 -5.95
C MET A 447 -12.59 4.40 -4.82
N GLN A 448 -11.49 5.12 -4.73
CA GLN A 448 -10.69 5.18 -3.54
C GLN A 448 -11.48 5.87 -2.43
N LEU A 449 -11.41 5.38 -1.19
CA LEU A 449 -11.86 6.08 0.02
C LEU A 449 -10.75 7.10 0.25
N GLY A 450 -10.69 8.04 -0.67
CA GLY A 450 -9.71 9.08 -0.77
C GLY A 450 -10.46 10.37 -0.56
N SER A 451 -10.04 11.12 0.43
CA SER A 451 -10.51 12.49 0.65
C SER A 451 -10.33 13.36 -0.58
N ARG A 452 -11.19 14.38 -0.68
CA ARG A 452 -11.17 15.42 -1.71
C ARG A 452 -9.75 15.92 -1.95
N LEU A 453 -9.30 15.83 -3.19
CA LEU A 453 -8.18 16.59 -3.66
C LEU A 453 -8.63 18.06 -3.79
N PRO A 454 -7.75 19.02 -3.48
CA PRO A 454 -8.06 20.42 -3.62
C PRO A 454 -8.26 20.72 -5.11
N ARG A 455 -9.07 21.75 -5.40
CA ARG A 455 -9.21 22.24 -6.78
C ARG A 455 -7.82 22.59 -7.28
N ALA A 456 -7.44 22.08 -8.46
CA ALA A 456 -6.28 22.60 -9.16
C ALA A 456 -6.51 24.11 -9.32
N ILE A 457 -5.49 24.91 -9.00
CA ILE A 457 -5.51 26.33 -9.36
C ILE A 457 -5.48 26.31 -10.90
N LEU A 458 -6.59 26.70 -11.53
CA LEU A 458 -6.72 26.82 -12.99
C LEU A 458 -6.12 28.14 -13.45
#